data_AF-A0A932EQ03-F1
#
_entry.id   AF-A0A932EQ03-F1
#
_cell.length_a   1.000
_cell.length_b   1.000
_cell.length_c   1.000
_cell.angle_alpha   90.00
_cell.angle_beta   90.00
_cell.angle_gamma   90.00
#
_symmetry.space_group_name_H-M   'P 1'
#
loop_
_entity.id
_entity.type
_entity.pdbx_description
1 polymer ?
#
loop_
_entity_poly.entity_id
_entity_poly.type
_entity_poly.pdbx_seq_one_letter_code
_entity_poly.pdbx_strand_id
1 'polypeptide(L)'
;MQFLSEAFLGSLSRFLTAGAVALSMALAPHAAAQQTTKIRLDSNETVFATLAALNACGYDADLAASDPLRAQIRAQVAQNVARSADAQVAQQRVCTFYNDHRPEGPKGDSARNHAQYISLALYLSEPPRFQPIVRESELPPDAAYVLGFVPLLQRFYETAGVHELWRNRQRDYDALMERYAEPITKMRFDTDIYLKLASAGYLGRTFTIYIEPLEGPGQVNSRNYGPDYFLIVSPSAKGELPMRDIRHTYLHFILDPLALKRATTMKRLEPLLDSVQAAPLDESFKYDISLLVTESLIQAIEARMVPGGKKAGAQREAAMERAMSEGYILTHYFYGGLEGFEASPTGLNDAYGDLLHDINVDSEKRRARNITFSKQADPEVVGKKTARPYERTLDIAENRLAAGDVTGARTYAQEALDQHTADPGHAAFILARCAILSGDTETARKYFNQTIEMASEPRMVAWSHIYLGRIFDMQEQRDQAITHYRAALSAGDARPDTKTAAERGLEQPYQPAPRR
;
A
#
# COMPACT_ATOMS: atom_id res chain seq x y z
N MET A 1 44.29 -61.98 -34.86
CA MET A 1 44.14 -63.12 -35.79
C MET A 1 42.94 -62.84 -36.68
N GLN A 2 43.17 -62.79 -37.99
CA GLN A 2 42.26 -62.98 -39.16
C GLN A 2 40.84 -62.34 -39.12
N PHE A 3 40.53 -61.33 -39.93
CA PHE A 3 40.25 -61.29 -41.39
C PHE A 3 38.83 -61.78 -41.81
N LEU A 4 38.18 -60.92 -42.62
CA LEU A 4 37.16 -61.16 -43.68
C LEU A 4 35.70 -61.37 -43.21
N SER A 5 34.66 -60.65 -43.65
CA SER A 5 34.22 -60.03 -44.93
C SER A 5 33.14 -60.87 -45.65
N GLU A 6 31.97 -60.22 -45.79
CA GLU A 6 30.98 -60.27 -46.88
C GLU A 6 30.13 -61.51 -47.19
N ALA A 7 28.84 -61.22 -47.44
CA ALA A 7 27.90 -61.77 -48.43
C ALA A 7 26.48 -61.84 -47.80
N PHE A 8 25.33 -61.60 -48.44
CA PHE A 8 24.92 -60.98 -49.72
C PHE A 8 23.37 -61.08 -49.75
N LEU A 9 22.66 -59.99 -50.11
CA LEU A 9 21.39 -59.95 -50.88
C LEU A 9 20.10 -60.69 -50.46
N GLY A 10 19.04 -59.88 -50.28
CA GLY A 10 17.64 -60.27 -50.36
C GLY A 10 16.73 -59.05 -50.50
N SER A 11 16.49 -58.63 -51.75
CA SER A 11 15.63 -57.53 -52.20
C SER A 11 14.14 -57.79 -51.91
N LEU A 12 13.39 -56.80 -51.42
CA LEU A 12 12.40 -56.06 -52.24
C LEU A 12 11.77 -54.90 -51.45
N SER A 13 11.99 -53.70 -51.99
CA SER A 13 11.33 -52.44 -51.65
C SER A 13 9.83 -52.50 -51.94
N ARG A 14 9.00 -51.82 -51.12
CA ARG A 14 7.94 -50.90 -51.58
C ARG A 14 7.24 -50.16 -50.42
N PHE A 15 7.43 -48.83 -50.42
CA PHE A 15 6.52 -47.75 -49.97
C PHE A 15 6.15 -47.71 -48.46
N LEU A 16 6.22 -46.62 -47.69
CA LEU A 16 6.17 -45.17 -47.94
C LEU A 16 6.63 -44.44 -46.65
N THR A 17 7.46 -43.41 -46.82
CA THR A 17 7.46 -42.12 -46.09
C THR A 17 7.10 -42.07 -44.59
N ALA A 18 8.08 -41.69 -43.76
CA ALA A 18 8.04 -40.45 -42.98
C ALA A 18 9.37 -40.28 -42.22
N GLY A 19 10.12 -39.23 -42.55
CA GLY A 19 11.41 -38.93 -41.95
C GLY A 19 11.29 -38.57 -40.47
N ALA A 20 12.10 -39.23 -39.65
CA ALA A 20 12.40 -38.76 -38.30
C ALA A 20 13.34 -37.55 -38.41
N VAL A 21 12.77 -36.35 -38.50
CA VAL A 21 13.48 -35.12 -38.16
C VAL A 21 13.63 -35.13 -36.64
N ALA A 22 14.83 -35.44 -36.17
CA ALA A 22 15.23 -35.23 -34.79
C ALA A 22 15.19 -33.71 -34.51
N LEU A 23 14.08 -33.25 -33.94
CA LEU A 23 13.96 -31.90 -33.43
C LEU A 23 14.62 -31.86 -32.05
N SER A 24 15.88 -31.46 -32.03
CA SER A 24 16.62 -31.12 -30.82
C SER A 24 15.97 -29.89 -30.16
N MET A 25 14.92 -30.10 -29.37
CA MET A 25 14.43 -29.07 -28.46
C MET A 25 15.49 -28.87 -27.37
N ALA A 26 16.29 -27.81 -27.54
CA ALA A 26 17.09 -27.24 -26.48
C ALA A 26 16.16 -26.83 -25.34
N LEU A 27 16.06 -27.68 -24.31
CA LEU A 27 15.56 -27.30 -23.00
C LEU A 27 16.57 -26.33 -22.39
N ALA A 28 16.47 -25.05 -22.79
CA ALA A 28 17.01 -23.98 -21.98
C ALA A 28 16.32 -24.08 -20.61
N PRO A 29 17.07 -24.16 -19.50
CA PRO A 29 16.44 -24.08 -18.19
C PRO A 29 15.78 -22.71 -18.13
N HIS A 30 14.45 -22.69 -18.10
CA HIS A 30 13.72 -21.53 -17.61
C HIS A 30 14.13 -21.43 -16.15
N ALA A 31 15.19 -20.67 -15.88
CA ALA A 31 15.38 -20.07 -14.59
C ALA A 31 14.11 -19.25 -14.36
N ALA A 32 13.18 -19.81 -13.58
CA ALA A 32 12.13 -19.02 -12.97
C ALA A 32 12.88 -17.88 -12.29
N ALA A 33 12.76 -16.67 -12.84
CA ALA A 33 13.32 -15.49 -12.21
C ALA A 33 12.68 -15.43 -10.84
N GLN A 34 13.44 -15.81 -9.82
CA GLN A 34 13.09 -15.56 -8.44
C GLN A 34 12.97 -14.04 -8.35
N GLN A 35 11.74 -13.53 -8.40
CA GLN A 35 11.45 -12.13 -8.21
C GLN A 35 11.78 -11.81 -6.75
N THR A 36 13.06 -11.54 -6.50
CA THR A 36 13.50 -10.89 -5.28
C THR A 36 12.76 -9.56 -5.23
N THR A 37 12.01 -9.28 -4.16
CA THR A 37 11.53 -7.92 -3.89
C THR A 37 12.76 -7.05 -3.67
N LYS A 38 13.24 -6.45 -4.75
CA LYS A 38 14.23 -5.38 -4.71
C LYS A 38 13.45 -4.11 -4.36
N ILE A 39 13.92 -3.37 -3.35
CA ILE A 39 13.56 -1.96 -3.25
C ILE A 39 13.84 -1.37 -4.63
N ARG A 40 12.82 -0.81 -5.25
CA ARG A 40 12.96 -0.15 -6.55
C ARG A 40 13.31 1.30 -6.27
N LEU A 41 14.50 1.71 -6.68
CA LEU A 41 14.90 3.10 -6.72
C LEU A 41 14.65 3.60 -8.15
N ASP A 42 13.85 4.64 -8.31
CA ASP A 42 13.38 5.07 -9.63
C ASP A 42 13.18 6.59 -9.71
N SER A 43 12.92 7.06 -10.92
CA SER A 43 12.43 8.39 -11.21
C SER A 43 11.10 8.28 -11.96
N ASN A 44 10.23 9.29 -11.88
CA ASN A 44 8.90 9.20 -12.47
C ASN A 44 8.48 10.53 -13.10
N GLU A 45 8.28 10.54 -14.42
CA GLU A 45 7.96 11.77 -15.15
C GLU A 45 6.61 12.37 -14.73
N THR A 46 5.65 11.54 -14.32
CA THR A 46 4.35 12.01 -13.84
C THR A 46 4.45 12.74 -12.50
N VAL A 47 5.26 12.21 -11.58
CA VAL A 47 5.60 12.88 -10.31
C VAL A 47 6.39 14.17 -10.58
N PHE A 48 7.39 14.11 -11.46
CA PHE A 48 8.16 15.28 -11.90
C PHE A 48 7.28 16.39 -12.48
N ALA A 49 6.39 16.05 -13.41
CA ALA A 49 5.49 17.01 -14.05
C ALA A 49 4.55 17.67 -13.05
N THR A 50 4.00 16.87 -12.13
CA THR A 50 3.14 17.34 -11.05
C THR A 50 3.90 18.33 -10.17
N LEU A 51 5.09 17.97 -9.68
CA LEU A 51 5.86 18.83 -8.79
C LEU A 51 6.48 20.04 -9.51
N ALA A 52 6.75 19.95 -10.82
CA ALA A 52 7.16 21.10 -11.62
C ALA A 52 6.03 22.14 -11.68
N ALA A 53 4.78 21.69 -11.86
CA ALA A 53 3.61 22.55 -11.82
C ALA A 53 3.41 23.18 -10.42
N LEU A 54 3.55 22.40 -9.34
CA LEU A 54 3.41 22.92 -7.97
C LEU A 54 4.51 23.92 -7.60
N ASN A 55 5.77 23.65 -7.96
CA ASN A 55 6.87 24.58 -7.73
C ASN A 55 6.71 25.88 -8.55
N ALA A 56 6.14 25.80 -9.76
CA ALA A 56 5.76 26.98 -10.54
C ALA A 56 4.65 27.82 -9.87
N CYS A 57 3.92 27.23 -8.90
CA CYS A 57 2.84 27.85 -8.16
C CYS A 57 3.17 28.16 -6.69
N GLY A 58 4.47 28.23 -6.35
CA GLY A 58 4.93 28.65 -5.03
C GLY A 58 4.96 27.54 -3.98
N TYR A 59 5.17 26.29 -4.40
CA TYR A 59 5.58 25.24 -3.48
C TYR A 59 7.06 25.42 -3.06
N ASP A 60 7.28 26.03 -1.89
CA ASP A 60 8.60 26.47 -1.41
C ASP A 60 9.08 25.76 -0.13
N ALA A 61 8.40 24.69 0.29
CA ALA A 61 8.80 23.91 1.46
C ALA A 61 10.26 23.47 1.34
N ASP A 62 11.08 23.81 2.33
CA ASP A 62 12.50 23.48 2.41
C ASP A 62 13.34 23.89 1.18
N LEU A 63 12.91 24.89 0.40
CA LEU A 63 13.58 25.29 -0.84
C LEU A 63 15.06 25.64 -0.63
N ALA A 64 15.37 26.43 0.42
CA ALA A 64 16.74 26.81 0.75
C ALA A 64 17.62 25.63 1.20
N ALA A 65 17.00 24.56 1.68
CA ALA A 65 17.67 23.35 2.14
C ALA A 65 17.69 22.24 1.07
N SER A 66 17.12 22.46 -0.11
CA SER A 66 17.00 21.47 -1.20
C SER A 66 18.26 21.35 -2.04
N ASP A 67 18.40 20.21 -2.75
CA ASP A 67 19.42 20.05 -3.78
C ASP A 67 19.38 21.20 -4.81
N PRO A 68 20.55 21.73 -5.26
CA PRO A 68 20.60 22.82 -6.26
C PRO A 68 19.83 22.53 -7.54
N LEU A 69 19.66 21.25 -7.91
CA LEU A 69 18.88 20.84 -9.08
C LEU A 69 17.44 21.35 -9.03
N ARG A 70 16.82 21.42 -7.83
CA ARG A 70 15.47 21.99 -7.65
C ARG A 70 15.40 23.42 -8.18
N ALA A 71 16.33 24.27 -7.77
CA ALA A 71 16.38 25.66 -8.18
C ALA A 71 16.63 25.81 -9.69
N GLN A 72 17.50 24.96 -10.26
CA GLN A 72 17.78 24.94 -11.70
C GLN A 72 16.54 24.57 -12.52
N ILE A 73 15.82 23.52 -12.11
CA ILE A 73 14.58 23.10 -12.79
C ILE A 73 13.53 24.20 -12.69
N ARG A 74 13.33 24.78 -11.50
CA ARG A 74 12.39 25.90 -11.29
C ARG A 74 12.69 27.10 -12.19
N ALA A 75 13.96 27.49 -12.28
CA ALA A 75 14.38 28.59 -13.14
C ALA A 75 14.10 28.28 -14.63
N GLN A 76 14.32 27.04 -15.06
CA GLN A 76 14.05 26.64 -16.44
C GLN A 76 12.55 26.60 -16.75
N VAL A 77 11.72 26.10 -15.84
CA VAL A 77 10.25 26.17 -15.98
C VAL A 77 9.78 27.61 -16.09
N ALA A 78 10.27 28.50 -15.21
CA ALA A 78 9.92 29.92 -15.24
C ALA A 78 10.31 30.58 -16.56
N GLN A 79 11.49 30.25 -17.12
CA GLN A 79 11.91 30.74 -18.44
C GLN A 79 11.02 30.21 -19.57
N ASN A 80 10.67 28.92 -19.55
CA ASN A 80 9.78 28.33 -20.55
C ASN A 80 8.41 29.01 -20.53
N VAL A 81 7.85 29.22 -19.34
CA VAL A 81 6.56 29.90 -19.18
C VAL A 81 6.65 31.36 -19.62
N ALA A 82 7.69 32.09 -19.26
CA ALA A 82 7.86 33.50 -19.64
C ALA A 82 7.90 33.71 -21.17
N ARG A 83 8.29 32.69 -21.94
CA ARG A 83 8.40 32.75 -23.41
C ARG A 83 7.10 32.42 -24.15
N SER A 84 6.04 32.01 -23.47
CA SER A 84 4.78 31.56 -24.08
C SER A 84 3.57 32.11 -23.34
N ALA A 85 2.75 32.92 -24.03
CA ALA A 85 1.50 33.43 -23.46
C ALA A 85 0.54 32.30 -23.06
N ASP A 86 0.47 31.24 -23.87
CA ASP A 86 -0.32 30.04 -23.56
C ASP A 86 0.17 29.35 -22.28
N ALA A 87 1.49 29.28 -22.07
CA ALA A 87 2.08 28.69 -20.87
C ALA A 87 1.82 29.56 -19.63
N GLN A 88 1.80 30.89 -19.76
CA GLN A 88 1.44 31.79 -18.67
C GLN A 88 -0.01 31.58 -18.24
N VAL A 89 -0.93 31.46 -19.20
CA VAL A 89 -2.33 31.14 -18.92
C VAL A 89 -2.47 29.76 -18.27
N ALA A 90 -1.75 28.75 -18.78
CA ALA A 90 -1.78 27.41 -18.19
C ALA A 90 -1.26 27.39 -16.74
N GLN A 91 -0.12 28.04 -16.48
CA GLN A 91 0.44 28.21 -15.13
C GLN A 91 -0.57 28.91 -14.22
N GLN A 92 -1.17 30.02 -14.66
CA GLN A 92 -2.13 30.75 -13.84
C GLN A 92 -3.31 29.86 -13.43
N ARG A 93 -3.84 29.03 -14.33
CA ARG A 93 -4.95 28.11 -14.02
C ARG A 93 -4.55 27.01 -13.04
N VAL A 94 -3.36 26.42 -13.21
CA VAL A 94 -2.79 25.46 -12.26
C VAL A 94 -2.65 26.12 -10.89
N CYS A 95 -2.11 27.33 -10.83
CA CYS A 95 -1.87 28.03 -9.56
C CYS A 95 -3.16 28.43 -8.87
N THR A 96 -4.17 28.89 -9.61
CA THR A 96 -5.51 29.14 -9.06
C THR A 96 -6.08 27.86 -8.45
N PHE A 97 -6.09 26.74 -9.18
CA PHE A 97 -6.57 25.47 -8.65
C PHE A 97 -5.80 25.03 -7.39
N TYR A 98 -4.47 25.11 -7.43
CA TYR A 98 -3.60 24.75 -6.30
C TYR A 98 -3.87 25.59 -5.05
N ASN A 99 -4.17 26.88 -5.24
CA ASN A 99 -4.50 27.79 -4.15
C ASN A 99 -5.90 27.53 -3.59
N ASP A 100 -6.88 27.25 -4.45
CA ASP A 100 -8.27 27.00 -4.06
C ASP A 100 -8.45 25.68 -3.30
N HIS A 101 -7.56 24.71 -3.53
CA HIS A 101 -7.59 23.39 -2.87
C HIS A 101 -6.62 23.29 -1.68
N ARG A 102 -6.16 24.43 -1.15
CA ARG A 102 -5.39 24.46 0.10
C ARG A 102 -6.28 23.98 1.26
N PRO A 103 -5.85 22.97 2.04
CA PRO A 103 -6.60 22.54 3.22
C PRO A 103 -6.81 23.71 4.19
N GLU A 104 -7.98 23.79 4.81
CA GLU A 104 -8.24 24.74 5.89
C GLU A 104 -7.31 24.44 7.08
N GLY A 105 -6.56 25.44 7.53
CA GLY A 105 -5.58 25.29 8.60
C GLY A 105 -4.64 26.50 8.69
N PRO A 106 -3.75 26.57 9.69
CA PRO A 106 -2.78 27.65 9.80
C PRO A 106 -2.01 27.82 8.49
N LYS A 107 -1.92 29.07 8.01
CA LYS A 107 -1.07 29.46 6.86
C LYS A 107 0.38 29.07 7.18
N GLY A 108 0.78 27.86 6.82
CA GLY A 108 2.08 27.31 7.20
C GLY A 108 2.27 25.85 6.82
N ASP A 109 1.20 25.05 6.80
CA ASP A 109 1.32 23.65 6.43
C ASP A 109 1.26 23.43 4.90
N SER A 110 2.21 24.03 4.19
CA SER A 110 2.43 23.77 2.75
C SER A 110 2.74 22.29 2.47
N ALA A 111 3.17 21.56 3.50
CA ALA A 111 3.37 20.12 3.47
C ALA A 111 2.05 19.34 3.26
N ARG A 112 0.99 19.72 3.97
CA ARG A 112 -0.33 19.09 3.78
C ARG A 112 -0.98 19.36 2.43
N ASN A 113 -0.72 20.51 1.80
CA ASN A 113 -1.33 20.86 0.51
C ASN A 113 -0.72 20.10 -0.68
N HIS A 114 0.59 19.83 -0.68
CA HIS A 114 1.22 19.14 -1.81
C HIS A 114 0.98 17.62 -1.79
N ALA A 115 0.81 17.04 -0.60
CA ALA A 115 0.66 15.60 -0.39
C ALA A 115 -0.46 14.97 -1.26
N GLN A 116 -1.61 15.63 -1.39
CA GLN A 116 -2.75 15.15 -2.20
C GLN A 116 -2.44 15.07 -3.70
N TYR A 117 -1.57 15.95 -4.21
CA TYR A 117 -1.16 15.94 -5.61
C TYR A 117 -0.16 14.83 -5.90
N ILE A 118 0.71 14.50 -4.93
CA ILE A 118 1.58 13.31 -5.03
C ILE A 118 0.73 12.05 -5.02
N SER A 119 -0.26 11.96 -4.11
CA SER A 119 -1.23 10.87 -4.08
C SER A 119 -1.90 10.70 -5.45
N LEU A 120 -2.38 11.81 -6.05
CA LEU A 120 -2.95 11.78 -7.40
C LEU A 120 -1.93 11.29 -8.44
N ALA A 121 -0.73 11.87 -8.48
CA ALA A 121 0.31 11.56 -9.48
C ALA A 121 0.67 10.07 -9.53
N LEU A 122 0.69 9.39 -8.39
CA LEU A 122 0.96 7.95 -8.30
C LEU A 122 -0.12 7.07 -8.97
N TYR A 123 -1.31 7.63 -9.20
CA TYR A 123 -2.44 6.96 -9.85
C TYR A 123 -2.71 7.48 -11.27
N LEU A 124 -1.80 8.27 -11.85
CA LEU A 124 -1.92 8.72 -13.22
C LEU A 124 -1.00 7.89 -14.14
N SER A 125 -1.48 7.64 -15.35
CA SER A 125 -0.67 7.05 -16.42
C SER A 125 0.43 8.01 -16.87
N GLU A 126 1.34 7.49 -17.69
CA GLU A 126 2.43 8.27 -18.25
C GLU A 126 1.92 9.52 -19.02
N PRO A 127 2.72 10.61 -19.02
CA PRO A 127 2.45 11.76 -19.87
C PRO A 127 2.38 11.40 -21.36
N PRO A 128 1.76 12.26 -22.20
CA PRO A 128 1.12 13.52 -21.83
C PRO A 128 -0.33 13.33 -21.35
N ARG A 129 -0.82 12.08 -21.29
CA ARG A 129 -2.25 11.81 -21.08
C ARG A 129 -2.65 11.87 -19.61
N PHE A 130 -1.81 11.48 -18.66
CA PHE A 130 -2.12 11.59 -17.22
C PHE A 130 -3.50 11.03 -16.85
N GLN A 131 -3.98 9.99 -17.54
CA GLN A 131 -5.28 9.38 -17.26
C GLN A 131 -5.19 8.58 -15.97
N PRO A 132 -6.17 8.66 -15.05
CA PRO A 132 -6.23 7.77 -13.90
C PRO A 132 -6.12 6.30 -14.32
N ILE A 133 -5.22 5.55 -13.68
CA ILE A 133 -5.00 4.12 -13.95
C ILE A 133 -5.96 3.20 -13.18
N VAL A 134 -6.73 3.80 -12.27
CA VAL A 134 -7.81 3.19 -11.50
C VAL A 134 -9.08 4.01 -11.69
N ARG A 135 -10.23 3.47 -11.27
CA ARG A 135 -11.48 4.23 -11.28
C ARG A 135 -11.44 5.34 -10.24
N GLU A 136 -12.20 6.42 -10.43
CA GLU A 136 -12.27 7.52 -9.47
C GLU A 136 -12.69 7.06 -8.06
N SER A 137 -13.58 6.07 -7.97
CA SER A 137 -13.99 5.45 -6.69
C SER A 137 -12.89 4.65 -5.99
N GLU A 138 -11.82 4.31 -6.70
CA GLU A 138 -10.66 3.56 -6.18
C GLU A 138 -9.48 4.50 -5.88
N LEU A 139 -9.62 5.79 -6.19
CA LEU A 139 -8.61 6.77 -5.84
C LEU A 139 -8.60 7.00 -4.32
N PRO A 140 -7.41 7.22 -3.73
CA PRO A 140 -7.29 7.70 -2.37
C PRO A 140 -8.17 8.95 -2.15
N PRO A 141 -8.81 9.12 -0.98
CA PRO A 141 -9.72 10.24 -0.72
C PRO A 141 -9.12 11.63 -0.97
N ASP A 142 -7.83 11.79 -0.70
CA ASP A 142 -7.07 13.03 -0.92
C ASP A 142 -6.74 13.23 -2.41
N ALA A 143 -6.38 12.17 -3.14
CA ALA A 143 -6.18 12.21 -4.59
C ALA A 143 -7.48 12.57 -5.34
N ALA A 144 -8.60 11.96 -4.95
CA ALA A 144 -9.91 12.21 -5.55
C ALA A 144 -10.33 13.68 -5.40
N TYR A 145 -10.00 14.31 -4.26
CA TYR A 145 -10.32 15.71 -4.00
C TYR A 145 -9.67 16.68 -5.00
N VAL A 146 -8.52 16.31 -5.58
CA VAL A 146 -7.78 17.14 -6.55
C VAL A 146 -7.82 16.59 -7.96
N LEU A 147 -8.72 15.66 -8.30
CA LEU A 147 -8.79 15.04 -9.63
C LEU A 147 -8.98 16.07 -10.76
N GLY A 148 -9.67 17.18 -10.48
CA GLY A 148 -9.82 18.32 -11.41
C GLY A 148 -8.50 18.98 -11.85
N PHE A 149 -7.38 18.65 -11.19
CA PHE A 149 -6.04 19.10 -11.55
C PHE A 149 -5.54 18.50 -12.88
N VAL A 150 -5.95 17.27 -13.21
CA VAL A 150 -5.44 16.51 -14.37
C VAL A 150 -5.49 17.29 -15.69
N PRO A 151 -6.63 17.85 -16.14
CA PRO A 151 -6.67 18.62 -17.38
C PRO A 151 -5.83 19.91 -17.34
N LEU A 152 -5.61 20.48 -16.15
CA LEU A 152 -4.74 21.64 -15.98
C LEU A 152 -3.27 21.25 -16.10
N LEU A 153 -2.89 20.12 -15.49
CA LEU A 153 -1.56 19.54 -15.61
C LEU A 153 -1.23 19.18 -17.05
N GLN A 154 -2.15 18.54 -17.79
CA GLN A 154 -1.99 18.24 -19.22
C GLN A 154 -1.63 19.50 -20.02
N ARG A 155 -2.41 20.57 -19.85
CA ARG A 155 -2.19 21.83 -20.59
C ARG A 155 -0.88 22.51 -20.18
N PHE A 156 -0.55 22.52 -18.90
CA PHE A 156 0.72 23.06 -18.41
C PHE A 156 1.92 22.26 -18.93
N TYR A 157 1.84 20.93 -18.88
CA TYR A 157 2.88 20.02 -19.35
C TYR A 157 3.22 20.26 -20.82
N GLU A 158 2.21 20.38 -21.67
CA GLU A 158 2.34 20.70 -23.09
C GLU A 158 2.93 22.10 -23.31
N THR A 159 2.29 23.13 -22.75
CA THR A 159 2.60 24.53 -23.09
C THR A 159 3.90 25.03 -22.46
N ALA A 160 4.28 24.52 -21.28
CA ALA A 160 5.54 24.86 -20.60
C ALA A 160 6.71 23.97 -21.05
N GLY A 161 6.50 23.03 -21.98
CA GLY A 161 7.55 22.18 -22.52
C GLY A 161 8.17 21.25 -21.47
N VAL A 162 7.34 20.71 -20.57
CA VAL A 162 7.80 19.92 -19.42
C VAL A 162 8.43 18.60 -19.84
N HIS A 163 7.95 17.96 -20.92
CA HIS A 163 8.56 16.74 -21.47
C HIS A 163 10.02 16.95 -21.89
N GLU A 164 10.29 18.02 -22.65
CA GLU A 164 11.64 18.31 -23.11
C GLU A 164 12.54 18.70 -21.94
N LEU A 165 12.00 19.38 -20.93
CA LEU A 165 12.72 19.62 -19.69
C LEU A 165 13.09 18.31 -18.98
N TRP A 166 12.15 17.39 -18.82
CA TRP A 166 12.40 16.07 -18.23
C TRP A 166 13.48 15.30 -19.00
N ARG A 167 13.37 15.22 -20.32
CA ARG A 167 14.36 14.57 -21.20
C ARG A 167 15.75 15.17 -21.05
N ASN A 168 15.84 16.50 -21.00
CA ASN A 168 17.12 17.20 -20.83
C ASN A 168 17.74 17.01 -19.44
N ARG A 169 16.94 16.62 -18.44
CA ARG A 169 17.38 16.38 -17.06
C ARG A 169 17.62 14.91 -16.74
N GLN A 170 17.41 13.98 -17.68
CA GLN A 170 17.61 12.54 -17.44
C GLN A 170 18.97 12.20 -16.82
N ARG A 171 20.06 12.78 -17.34
CA ARG A 171 21.40 12.55 -16.78
C ARG A 171 21.55 13.03 -15.35
N ASP A 172 20.87 14.11 -14.97
CA ASP A 172 20.89 14.61 -13.59
C ASP A 172 20.16 13.60 -12.67
N TYR A 173 19.04 13.04 -13.10
CA TYR A 173 18.30 12.00 -12.36
C TYR A 173 19.07 10.67 -12.28
N ASP A 174 19.67 10.21 -13.39
CA ASP A 174 20.50 9.01 -13.42
C ASP A 174 21.65 9.09 -12.41
N ALA A 175 22.31 10.26 -12.32
CA ALA A 175 23.38 10.50 -11.35
C ALA A 175 22.88 10.44 -9.89
N LEU A 176 21.65 10.89 -9.62
CA LEU A 176 21.03 10.73 -8.30
C LEU A 176 20.74 9.26 -7.99
N MET A 177 20.20 8.50 -8.97
CA MET A 177 19.97 7.07 -8.80
C MET A 177 21.26 6.33 -8.45
N GLU A 178 22.33 6.58 -9.22
CA GLU A 178 23.64 5.97 -9.00
C GLU A 178 24.21 6.32 -7.61
N ARG A 179 24.11 7.60 -7.21
CA ARG A 179 24.60 8.09 -5.92
C ARG A 179 23.93 7.41 -4.73
N TYR A 180 22.62 7.13 -4.81
CA TYR A 180 21.84 6.61 -3.68
C TYR A 180 21.58 5.12 -3.71
N ALA A 181 21.88 4.43 -4.81
CA ALA A 181 21.70 2.99 -4.94
C ALA A 181 22.41 2.19 -3.84
N GLU A 182 23.70 2.47 -3.59
CA GLU A 182 24.47 1.75 -2.56
C GLU A 182 24.00 2.06 -1.13
N PRO A 183 23.84 3.32 -0.69
CA PRO A 183 23.33 3.64 0.66
C PRO A 183 21.97 3.01 0.97
N ILE A 184 21.03 3.03 0.02
CA ILE A 184 19.69 2.45 0.18
C ILE A 184 19.77 0.92 0.25
N THR A 185 20.57 0.31 -0.62
CA THR A 185 20.81 -1.14 -0.59
C THR A 185 21.42 -1.57 0.73
N LYS A 186 22.39 -0.81 1.24
CA LYS A 186 23.02 -1.08 2.53
C LYS A 186 22.02 -0.96 3.69
N MET A 187 21.25 0.13 3.76
CA MET A 187 20.24 0.33 4.80
C MET A 187 19.25 -0.84 4.85
N ARG A 188 18.75 -1.26 3.68
CA ARG A 188 17.87 -2.42 3.57
C ARG A 188 18.56 -3.68 4.08
N PHE A 189 19.77 -3.96 3.61
CA PHE A 189 20.51 -5.16 3.98
C PHE A 189 20.78 -5.23 5.49
N ASP A 190 21.19 -4.11 6.10
CA ASP A 190 21.38 -4.02 7.55
C ASP A 190 20.07 -4.29 8.31
N THR A 191 18.94 -3.81 7.79
CA THR A 191 17.60 -4.03 8.35
C THR A 191 17.17 -5.50 8.22
N ASP A 192 17.35 -6.09 7.05
CA ASP A 192 17.04 -7.50 6.77
C ASP A 192 17.87 -8.44 7.66
N ILE A 193 19.16 -8.13 7.86
CA ILE A 193 20.05 -8.86 8.78
C ILE A 193 19.54 -8.76 10.21
N TYR A 194 19.26 -7.54 10.68
CA TYR A 194 18.81 -7.32 12.06
C TYR A 194 17.52 -8.12 12.34
N LEU A 195 16.58 -8.10 11.40
CA LEU A 195 15.30 -8.81 11.49
C LEU A 195 15.40 -10.30 11.13
N LYS A 196 16.58 -10.77 10.72
CA LYS A 196 16.86 -12.16 10.33
C LYS A 196 15.86 -12.67 9.29
N LEU A 197 15.57 -11.82 8.31
CA LEU A 197 14.62 -12.12 7.25
C LEU A 197 15.28 -13.02 6.20
N ALA A 198 14.59 -14.10 5.84
CA ALA A 198 14.99 -14.89 4.68
C ALA A 198 14.86 -14.01 3.42
N SER A 199 15.85 -14.03 2.52
CA SER A 199 15.85 -13.25 1.28
C SER A 199 14.75 -13.63 0.26
N ALA A 200 13.81 -14.49 0.65
CA ALA A 200 12.63 -14.83 -0.12
C ALA A 200 11.70 -13.61 -0.16
N GLY A 201 11.55 -13.03 -1.36
CA GLY A 201 10.84 -11.77 -1.53
C GLY A 201 9.40 -11.80 -1.03
N TYR A 202 8.88 -10.62 -0.68
CA TYR A 202 7.47 -10.41 -0.37
C TYR A 202 6.65 -10.49 -1.67
N LEU A 203 6.34 -11.71 -2.11
CA LEU A 203 5.62 -11.96 -3.36
C LEU A 203 4.33 -11.14 -3.42
N GLY A 204 4.16 -10.38 -4.51
CA GLY A 204 2.96 -9.57 -4.77
C GLY A 204 2.93 -8.18 -4.12
N ARG A 205 4.05 -7.69 -3.57
CA ARG A 205 4.16 -6.35 -2.98
C ARG A 205 5.44 -5.65 -3.44
N THR A 206 5.35 -4.35 -3.70
CA THR A 206 6.52 -3.54 -4.09
C THR A 206 6.83 -2.45 -3.07
N PHE A 207 8.11 -2.09 -2.99
CA PHE A 207 8.59 -0.94 -2.25
C PHE A 207 9.38 -0.07 -3.22
N THR A 208 8.77 1.04 -3.66
CA THR A 208 9.35 1.95 -4.64
C THR A 208 9.72 3.27 -3.98
N ILE A 209 10.97 3.68 -4.12
CA ILE A 209 11.48 5.00 -3.73
C ILE A 209 11.68 5.82 -5.00
N TYR A 210 10.95 6.92 -5.13
CA TYR A 210 11.17 7.93 -6.16
C TYR A 210 12.09 9.02 -5.60
N ILE A 211 13.26 9.23 -6.21
CA ILE A 211 14.08 10.41 -5.90
C ILE A 211 13.57 11.56 -6.75
N GLU A 212 13.06 12.59 -6.09
CA GLU A 212 12.43 13.73 -6.74
C GLU A 212 12.95 15.05 -6.16
N PRO A 213 13.94 15.67 -6.81
CA PRO A 213 14.52 16.95 -6.40
C PRO A 213 13.52 18.10 -6.26
N LEU A 214 12.37 18.06 -6.94
CA LEU A 214 11.35 19.10 -6.82
C LEU A 214 10.55 19.04 -5.51
N GLU A 215 10.73 17.98 -4.71
CA GLU A 215 10.15 17.81 -3.38
C GLU A 215 11.01 18.49 -2.30
N GLY A 216 10.41 18.83 -1.15
CA GLY A 216 11.16 19.35 0.00
C GLY A 216 11.96 18.24 0.70
N PRO A 217 13.26 18.40 0.99
CA PRO A 217 14.05 17.34 1.64
C PRO A 217 13.66 17.03 3.09
N GLY A 218 12.94 17.92 3.76
CA GLY A 218 12.32 17.64 5.07
C GLY A 218 10.95 16.97 4.95
N GLN A 219 10.45 16.78 3.74
CA GLN A 219 9.17 16.12 3.47
C GLN A 219 9.42 14.67 3.12
N VAL A 220 8.72 13.78 3.83
CA VAL A 220 8.72 12.36 3.49
C VAL A 220 7.30 11.97 3.12
N ASN A 221 7.08 11.82 1.82
CA ASN A 221 5.79 11.41 1.30
C ASN A 221 5.79 9.91 1.08
N SER A 222 5.44 9.16 2.13
CA SER A 222 5.15 7.74 1.99
C SER A 222 3.67 7.53 1.71
N ARG A 223 3.35 6.56 0.86
CA ARG A 223 1.99 6.12 0.57
C ARG A 223 1.93 4.60 0.59
N ASN A 224 0.93 4.09 1.29
CA ASN A 224 0.61 2.67 1.32
C ASN A 224 -0.72 2.47 0.58
N TYR A 225 -0.63 1.91 -0.63
CA TYR A 225 -1.77 1.71 -1.50
C TYR A 225 -1.88 0.23 -1.88
N GLY A 226 -2.84 -0.44 -1.24
CA GLY A 226 -3.01 -1.88 -1.37
C GLY A 226 -1.73 -2.64 -0.98
N PRO A 227 -1.14 -3.44 -1.87
CA PRO A 227 0.09 -4.17 -1.57
C PRO A 227 1.37 -3.31 -1.64
N ASP A 228 1.31 -2.13 -2.27
CA ASP A 228 2.47 -1.37 -2.70
C ASP A 228 2.79 -0.17 -1.81
N TYR A 229 4.07 0.02 -1.55
CA TYR A 229 4.60 1.15 -0.81
C TYR A 229 5.37 2.06 -1.77
N PHE A 230 4.98 3.33 -1.78
CA PHE A 230 5.66 4.37 -2.52
C PHE A 230 6.26 5.37 -1.54
N LEU A 231 7.48 5.82 -1.81
CA LEU A 231 8.17 6.81 -1.02
C LEU A 231 8.77 7.86 -1.95
N ILE A 232 8.37 9.12 -1.81
CA ILE A 232 8.96 10.23 -2.54
C ILE A 232 9.91 10.96 -1.59
N VAL A 233 11.19 11.04 -1.97
CA VAL A 233 12.23 11.72 -1.19
C VAL A 233 13.05 12.65 -2.06
N SER A 234 13.55 13.72 -1.45
CA SER A 234 14.42 14.70 -2.11
C SER A 234 15.74 14.81 -1.37
N PRO A 235 16.89 14.92 -2.08
CA PRO A 235 18.15 15.23 -1.44
C PRO A 235 18.18 16.65 -0.88
N SER A 236 18.85 16.80 0.26
CA SER A 236 19.16 18.13 0.81
C SER A 236 20.24 18.85 -0.01
N ALA A 237 20.51 20.12 0.32
CA ALA A 237 21.61 20.90 -0.26
C ALA A 237 22.99 20.29 0.00
N LYS A 238 23.09 19.39 1.01
CA LYS A 238 24.30 18.60 1.29
C LYS A 238 24.34 17.28 0.51
N GLY A 239 23.28 16.99 -0.25
CA GLY A 239 23.06 15.73 -0.97
C GLY A 239 22.80 14.54 -0.05
N GLU A 240 22.19 14.79 1.11
CA GLU A 240 21.77 13.76 2.06
C GLU A 240 20.30 13.39 1.84
N LEU A 241 19.95 12.11 1.97
CA LEU A 241 18.56 11.63 2.00
C LEU A 241 18.11 11.39 3.45
N PRO A 242 16.80 11.44 3.74
CA PRO A 242 16.23 11.11 5.03
C PRO A 242 16.28 9.58 5.31
N MET A 243 17.49 9.04 5.53
CA MET A 243 17.72 7.59 5.62
C MET A 243 16.95 6.92 6.76
N ARG A 244 16.70 7.63 7.87
CA ARG A 244 15.85 7.15 8.96
C ARG A 244 14.44 6.89 8.44
N ASP A 245 13.85 7.86 7.75
CA ASP A 245 12.46 7.79 7.32
C ASP A 245 12.26 6.76 6.19
N ILE A 246 13.26 6.58 5.33
CA ILE A 246 13.28 5.49 4.34
C ILE A 246 13.24 4.13 5.05
N ARG A 247 14.10 3.93 6.07
CA ARG A 247 14.11 2.69 6.86
C ARG A 247 12.80 2.49 7.61
N HIS A 248 12.29 3.54 8.23
CA HIS A 248 11.03 3.54 8.96
C HIS A 248 9.87 3.08 8.08
N THR A 249 9.75 3.66 6.88
CA THR A 249 8.75 3.22 5.88
C THR A 249 8.99 1.76 5.44
N TYR A 250 10.24 1.34 5.30
CA TYR A 250 10.59 -0.05 4.97
C TYR A 250 10.19 -1.03 6.07
N LEU A 251 10.27 -0.63 7.34
CA LEU A 251 9.80 -1.44 8.47
C LEU A 251 8.28 -1.60 8.45
N HIS A 252 7.51 -0.57 8.09
CA HIS A 252 6.06 -0.74 7.85
C HIS A 252 5.79 -1.73 6.72
N PHE A 253 6.53 -1.64 5.62
CA PHE A 253 6.41 -2.61 4.53
C PHE A 253 6.62 -4.05 5.05
N ILE A 254 7.51 -4.27 6.01
CA ILE A 254 7.74 -5.59 6.62
C ILE A 254 6.64 -5.97 7.62
N LEU A 255 6.25 -5.05 8.51
CA LEU A 255 5.49 -5.36 9.71
C LEU A 255 3.97 -5.27 9.54
N ASP A 256 3.45 -4.37 8.71
CA ASP A 256 2.00 -4.19 8.54
C ASP A 256 1.28 -5.51 8.19
N PRO A 257 1.77 -6.36 7.27
CA PRO A 257 1.12 -7.65 7.00
C PRO A 257 1.20 -8.65 8.15
N LEU A 258 2.23 -8.56 9.00
CA LEU A 258 2.35 -9.43 10.17
C LEU A 258 1.31 -9.04 11.23
N ALA A 259 1.09 -7.73 11.42
CA ALA A 259 0.04 -7.19 12.27
C ALA A 259 -1.35 -7.62 11.78
N LEU A 260 -1.64 -7.45 10.47
CA LEU A 260 -2.92 -7.82 9.86
C LEU A 260 -3.27 -9.31 10.04
N LYS A 261 -2.28 -10.20 9.98
CA LYS A 261 -2.46 -11.65 10.21
C LYS A 261 -2.79 -12.01 11.66
N ARG A 262 -2.70 -11.07 12.60
CA ARG A 262 -2.83 -11.31 14.05
C ARG A 262 -3.94 -10.47 14.71
N ALA A 263 -5.02 -10.18 13.97
CA ALA A 263 -6.15 -9.38 14.44
C ALA A 263 -6.70 -9.80 15.83
N THR A 264 -6.80 -11.11 16.11
CA THR A 264 -7.26 -11.61 17.42
C THR A 264 -6.29 -11.29 18.56
N THR A 265 -4.98 -11.36 18.31
CA THR A 265 -3.95 -11.00 19.29
C THR A 265 -3.95 -9.49 19.52
N MET A 266 -4.10 -8.70 18.46
CA MET A 266 -4.20 -7.24 18.54
C MET A 266 -5.42 -6.79 19.34
N LYS A 267 -6.59 -7.42 19.15
CA LYS A 267 -7.82 -7.12 19.90
C LYS A 267 -7.64 -7.21 21.41
N ARG A 268 -6.85 -8.18 21.90
CA ARG A 268 -6.53 -8.31 23.34
C ARG A 268 -5.82 -7.08 23.91
N LEU A 269 -5.09 -6.34 23.06
CA LEU A 269 -4.27 -5.20 23.44
C LEU A 269 -5.04 -3.87 23.42
N GLU A 270 -6.26 -3.83 22.88
CA GLU A 270 -7.11 -2.62 22.81
C GLU A 270 -7.22 -1.83 24.13
N PRO A 271 -7.25 -2.45 25.33
CA PRO A 271 -7.30 -1.70 26.58
C PRO A 271 -6.09 -0.78 26.84
N LEU A 272 -5.01 -0.88 26.05
CA LEU A 272 -3.87 0.03 26.10
C LEU A 272 -4.18 1.39 25.46
N LEU A 273 -5.14 1.47 24.53
CA LEU A 273 -5.53 2.69 23.83
C LEU A 273 -6.03 3.79 24.80
N ASP A 274 -6.62 3.40 25.94
CA ASP A 274 -7.00 4.32 27.01
C ASP A 274 -5.80 5.17 27.50
N SER A 275 -4.59 4.62 27.42
CA SER A 275 -3.38 5.21 27.98
C SER A 275 -2.76 6.27 27.07
N VAL A 276 -3.20 6.36 25.81
CA VAL A 276 -2.63 7.28 24.80
C VAL A 276 -3.61 8.37 24.37
N GLN A 277 -4.79 8.45 24.96
CA GLN A 277 -5.81 9.45 24.57
C GLN A 277 -5.30 10.89 24.70
N ALA A 278 -4.48 11.15 25.72
CA ALA A 278 -3.85 12.46 25.96
C ALA A 278 -2.50 12.65 25.25
N ALA A 279 -2.01 11.63 24.54
CA ALA A 279 -0.73 11.70 23.84
C ALA A 279 -0.87 12.58 22.58
N PRO A 280 0.21 13.25 22.16
CA PRO A 280 0.25 14.09 20.95
C PRO A 280 0.34 13.25 19.65
N LEU A 281 -0.25 12.07 19.62
CA LEU A 281 -0.34 11.22 18.44
C LEU A 281 -1.39 11.75 17.46
N ASP A 282 -1.23 11.38 16.18
CA ASP A 282 -2.34 11.44 15.23
C ASP A 282 -3.52 10.59 15.75
N GLU A 283 -4.74 11.08 15.51
CA GLU A 283 -5.96 10.48 16.06
C GLU A 283 -6.12 9.00 15.67
N SER A 284 -5.62 8.58 14.51
CA SER A 284 -5.70 7.17 14.08
C SER A 284 -5.01 6.21 15.07
N PHE A 285 -3.84 6.58 15.60
CA PHE A 285 -3.09 5.75 16.56
C PHE A 285 -3.76 5.66 17.93
N LYS A 286 -4.66 6.60 18.26
CA LYS A 286 -5.41 6.59 19.52
C LYS A 286 -6.59 5.62 19.51
N TYR A 287 -7.00 5.16 18.33
CA TYR A 287 -8.17 4.29 18.16
C TYR A 287 -7.88 2.98 17.43
N ASP A 288 -6.71 2.84 16.79
CA ASP A 288 -6.27 1.59 16.16
C ASP A 288 -5.08 0.99 16.90
N ILE A 289 -5.35 -0.11 17.61
CA ILE A 289 -4.33 -0.83 18.38
C ILE A 289 -3.23 -1.42 17.48
N SER A 290 -3.55 -1.81 16.26
CA SER A 290 -2.56 -2.37 15.33
C SER A 290 -1.57 -1.30 14.91
N LEU A 291 -2.02 -0.06 14.69
CA LEU A 291 -1.15 1.08 14.40
C LEU A 291 -0.24 1.39 15.60
N LEU A 292 -0.80 1.55 16.80
CA LEU A 292 -0.02 1.85 18.01
C LEU A 292 1.06 0.78 18.29
N VAL A 293 0.69 -0.50 18.19
CA VAL A 293 1.58 -1.62 18.45
C VAL A 293 2.67 -1.72 17.40
N THR A 294 2.31 -1.62 16.12
CA THR A 294 3.27 -1.69 15.00
C THR A 294 4.28 -0.55 15.10
N GLU A 295 3.80 0.66 15.35
CA GLU A 295 4.66 1.84 15.43
C GLU A 295 5.58 1.80 16.65
N SER A 296 5.06 1.39 17.81
CA SER A 296 5.90 1.17 18.99
C SER A 296 7.01 0.12 18.76
N LEU A 297 6.74 -0.92 17.98
CA LEU A 297 7.76 -1.90 17.60
C LEU A 297 8.77 -1.30 16.61
N ILE A 298 8.33 -0.52 15.63
CA ILE A 298 9.22 0.17 14.67
C ILE A 298 10.18 1.09 15.43
N GLN A 299 9.67 1.93 16.33
CA GLN A 299 10.50 2.81 17.16
C GLN A 299 11.53 2.04 17.99
N ALA A 300 11.13 0.89 18.54
CA ALA A 300 12.04 0.02 19.29
C ALA A 300 13.14 -0.59 18.40
N ILE A 301 12.79 -1.07 17.20
CA ILE A 301 13.74 -1.59 16.21
C ILE A 301 14.74 -0.50 15.83
N GLU A 302 14.25 0.70 15.49
CA GLU A 302 15.10 1.82 15.11
C GLU A 302 16.07 2.22 16.22
N ALA A 303 15.61 2.21 17.48
CA ALA A 303 16.45 2.44 18.64
C ALA A 303 17.53 1.35 18.76
N ARG A 304 17.20 0.05 18.67
CA ARG A 304 18.21 -1.04 18.71
C ARG A 304 19.24 -0.92 17.59
N MET A 305 18.81 -0.47 16.41
CA MET A 305 19.64 -0.27 15.22
C MET A 305 20.48 1.03 15.24
N VAL A 306 20.43 1.87 16.28
CA VAL A 306 21.37 2.99 16.43
C VAL A 306 22.80 2.41 16.47
N PRO A 307 23.71 2.86 15.57
CA PRO A 307 25.06 2.32 15.49
C PRO A 307 25.82 2.37 16.82
N GLY A 308 26.67 1.37 17.04
CA GLY A 308 27.50 1.29 18.23
C GLY A 308 28.49 2.45 18.37
N GLY A 309 28.97 2.67 19.60
CA GLY A 309 29.92 3.73 19.92
C GLY A 309 29.79 4.20 21.36
N LYS A 310 30.69 5.09 21.80
CA LYS A 310 30.74 5.56 23.21
C LYS A 310 29.43 6.18 23.70
N LYS A 311 28.59 6.70 22.79
CA LYS A 311 27.30 7.36 23.11
C LYS A 311 26.08 6.52 22.72
N ALA A 312 26.26 5.31 22.18
CA ALA A 312 25.15 4.53 21.64
C ALA A 312 24.08 4.24 22.70
N GLY A 313 24.47 3.82 23.91
CA GLY A 313 23.52 3.58 25.01
C GLY A 313 22.61 4.77 25.29
N ALA A 314 23.21 5.96 25.48
CA ALA A 314 22.46 7.19 25.71
C ALA A 314 21.59 7.62 24.53
N GLN A 315 22.03 7.38 23.28
CA GLN A 315 21.23 7.68 22.08
C GLN A 315 20.03 6.74 21.94
N ARG A 316 20.20 5.46 22.26
CA ARG A 316 19.12 4.47 22.26
C ARG A 316 18.07 4.78 23.32
N GLU A 317 18.54 5.09 24.54
CA GLU A 317 17.68 5.53 25.64
C GLU A 317 16.90 6.79 25.28
N ALA A 318 17.58 7.83 24.75
CA ALA A 318 16.92 9.05 24.31
C ALA A 318 15.91 8.82 23.18
N ALA A 319 16.15 7.87 22.28
CA ALA A 319 15.20 7.52 21.22
C ALA A 319 13.94 6.85 21.80
N MET A 320 14.11 5.91 22.74
CA MET A 320 12.98 5.27 23.42
C MET A 320 12.15 6.27 24.22
N GLU A 321 12.81 7.12 25.01
CA GLU A 321 12.12 8.14 25.83
C GLU A 321 11.34 9.13 24.96
N ARG A 322 11.92 9.55 23.81
CA ARG A 322 11.20 10.38 22.84
C ARG A 322 9.94 9.68 22.34
N ALA A 323 10.07 8.48 21.78
CA ALA A 323 8.93 7.74 21.23
C ALA A 323 7.84 7.48 22.28
N MET A 324 8.23 7.11 23.51
CA MET A 324 7.28 6.95 24.62
C MET A 324 6.58 8.27 24.97
N SER A 325 7.32 9.39 25.05
CA SER A 325 6.75 10.71 25.33
C SER A 325 5.82 11.23 24.23
N GLU A 326 5.96 10.73 23.00
CA GLU A 326 5.06 11.05 21.89
C GLU A 326 3.78 10.21 21.93
N GLY A 327 3.79 9.07 22.62
CA GLY A 327 2.62 8.20 22.79
C GLY A 327 2.84 6.75 22.35
N TYR A 328 4.00 6.39 21.82
CA TYR A 328 4.35 5.01 21.43
C TYR A 328 4.75 4.19 22.66
N ILE A 329 3.78 3.99 23.55
CA ILE A 329 3.98 3.53 24.93
C ILE A 329 4.56 2.11 25.06
N LEU A 330 4.49 1.30 24.00
CA LEU A 330 5.06 -0.06 24.00
C LEU A 330 6.52 -0.09 23.55
N THR A 331 7.13 1.05 23.20
CA THR A 331 8.51 1.12 22.69
C THR A 331 9.51 0.48 23.65
N HIS A 332 9.42 0.80 24.94
CA HIS A 332 10.31 0.20 25.96
C HIS A 332 10.10 -1.31 26.09
N TYR A 333 8.85 -1.78 26.08
CA TYR A 333 8.55 -3.21 26.13
C TYR A 333 9.20 -3.94 24.96
N PHE A 334 9.00 -3.46 23.73
CA PHE A 334 9.57 -4.07 22.54
C PHE A 334 11.09 -3.99 22.53
N TYR A 335 11.68 -2.88 22.96
CA TYR A 335 13.14 -2.75 23.02
C TYR A 335 13.78 -3.80 23.94
N GLY A 336 13.15 -4.09 25.08
CA GLY A 336 13.57 -5.16 25.98
C GLY A 336 13.36 -6.56 25.38
N GLY A 337 12.19 -6.81 24.78
CA GLY A 337 11.92 -8.08 24.10
C GLY A 337 12.87 -8.36 22.93
N LEU A 338 13.30 -7.31 22.22
CA LEU A 338 14.24 -7.40 21.11
C LEU A 338 15.65 -7.84 21.56
N GLU A 339 16.03 -7.62 22.82
CA GLU A 339 17.30 -8.13 23.34
C GLU A 339 17.35 -9.67 23.35
N GLY A 340 16.26 -10.31 23.78
CA GLY A 340 16.12 -11.76 23.71
C GLY A 340 16.04 -12.27 22.26
N PHE A 341 15.31 -11.55 21.40
CA PHE A 341 15.25 -11.85 19.98
C PHE A 341 16.64 -11.82 19.32
N GLU A 342 17.46 -10.81 19.62
CA GLU A 342 18.81 -10.66 19.05
C GLU A 342 19.70 -11.87 19.37
N ALA A 343 19.62 -12.39 20.60
CA ALA A 343 20.39 -13.56 21.05
C ALA A 343 19.89 -14.90 20.46
N SER A 344 18.66 -14.96 19.96
CA SER A 344 18.04 -16.16 19.38
C SER A 344 18.39 -16.35 17.90
N PRO A 345 18.46 -17.58 17.33
CA PRO A 345 18.57 -17.77 15.88
C PRO A 345 17.25 -17.51 15.12
N THR A 346 16.12 -17.35 15.82
CA THR A 346 14.79 -17.22 15.22
C THR A 346 14.61 -15.91 14.45
N GLY A 347 13.97 -15.98 13.27
CA GLY A 347 13.64 -14.82 12.45
C GLY A 347 12.43 -14.03 12.95
N LEU A 348 12.31 -12.75 12.56
CA LEU A 348 11.20 -11.90 13.03
C LEU A 348 9.82 -12.48 12.72
N ASN A 349 9.63 -13.10 11.56
CA ASN A 349 8.34 -13.68 11.17
C ASN A 349 7.79 -14.68 12.21
N ASP A 350 8.69 -15.46 12.80
CA ASP A 350 8.35 -16.47 13.81
C ASP A 350 8.30 -15.84 15.20
N ALA A 351 9.27 -14.98 15.54
CA ALA A 351 9.35 -14.32 16.85
C ALA A 351 8.24 -13.28 17.10
N TYR A 352 7.66 -12.69 16.06
CA TYR A 352 6.66 -11.63 16.17
C TYR A 352 5.42 -12.05 16.99
N GLY A 353 5.02 -13.32 16.89
CA GLY A 353 3.89 -13.84 17.66
C GLY A 353 4.13 -13.82 19.16
N ASP A 354 5.31 -14.31 19.56
CA ASP A 354 5.70 -14.39 20.97
C ASP A 354 5.88 -12.98 21.55
N LEU A 355 6.54 -12.08 20.79
CA LEU A 355 6.67 -10.67 21.16
C LEU A 355 5.32 -10.00 21.46
N LEU A 356 4.26 -10.34 20.72
CA LEU A 356 2.91 -9.82 20.99
C LEU A 356 2.20 -10.56 22.12
N HIS A 357 2.39 -11.87 22.22
CA HIS A 357 1.76 -12.71 23.24
C HIS A 357 2.21 -12.27 24.65
N ASP A 358 3.49 -12.00 24.81
CA ASP A 358 4.11 -11.73 26.11
C ASP A 358 3.81 -10.31 26.65
N ILE A 359 3.08 -9.48 25.89
CA ILE A 359 2.61 -8.17 26.35
C ILE A 359 1.64 -8.38 27.51
N ASN A 360 2.06 -7.92 28.69
CA ASN A 360 1.21 -7.81 29.87
C ASN A 360 0.52 -6.45 29.89
N VAL A 361 -0.77 -6.43 29.52
CA VAL A 361 -1.57 -5.20 29.41
C VAL A 361 -1.56 -4.38 30.70
N ASP A 362 -1.72 -5.00 31.87
CA ASP A 362 -1.76 -4.27 33.14
C ASP A 362 -0.42 -3.63 33.50
N SER A 363 0.68 -4.30 33.21
CA SER A 363 2.03 -3.80 33.43
C SER A 363 2.32 -2.59 32.54
N GLU A 364 1.96 -2.67 31.26
CA GLU A 364 2.18 -1.58 30.32
C GLU A 364 1.22 -0.42 30.55
N LYS A 365 -0.03 -0.65 30.98
CA LYS A 365 -0.92 0.43 31.49
C LYS A 365 -0.30 1.14 32.70
N ARG A 366 0.31 0.42 33.64
CA ARG A 366 0.99 1.02 34.80
C ARG A 366 2.21 1.83 34.39
N ARG A 367 3.00 1.34 33.43
CA ARG A 367 4.14 2.09 32.86
C ARG A 367 3.67 3.38 32.20
N ALA A 368 2.65 3.28 31.34
CA ALA A 368 2.13 4.42 30.58
C ALA A 368 1.63 5.56 31.47
N ARG A 369 1.07 5.26 32.65
CA ARG A 369 0.63 6.27 33.63
C ARG A 369 1.76 7.16 34.16
N ASN A 370 3.01 6.72 34.07
CA ASN A 370 4.17 7.48 34.54
C ASN A 370 4.85 8.28 33.41
N ILE A 371 4.34 8.19 32.17
CA ILE A 371 4.89 8.93 31.03
C ILE A 371 4.39 10.37 31.10
N THR A 372 5.32 11.31 30.93
CA THR A 372 4.97 12.72 30.67
C THR A 372 4.96 12.93 29.16
N PHE A 373 3.77 13.09 28.57
CA PHE A 373 3.67 13.30 27.14
C PHE A 373 4.22 14.66 26.71
N SER A 374 4.83 14.70 25.53
CA SER A 374 5.30 15.93 24.90
C SER A 374 4.11 16.82 24.47
N LYS A 375 4.39 18.10 24.20
CA LYS A 375 3.36 19.03 23.71
C LYS A 375 2.98 18.77 22.24
N GLN A 376 3.92 18.25 21.46
CA GLN A 376 3.82 17.99 20.04
C GLN A 376 4.69 16.76 19.74
N ALA A 377 4.22 15.88 18.86
CA ALA A 377 5.00 14.78 18.31
C ALA A 377 5.72 15.21 17.02
N ASP A 378 6.79 14.50 16.68
CA ASP A 378 7.37 14.55 15.34
C ASP A 378 6.30 14.20 14.28
N PRO A 379 6.34 14.79 13.07
CA PRO A 379 5.40 14.44 12.01
C PRO A 379 5.44 12.96 11.64
N GLU A 380 4.27 12.35 11.51
CA GLU A 380 4.14 10.94 11.14
C GLU A 380 4.74 10.66 9.75
N VAL A 381 5.70 9.73 9.68
CA VAL A 381 6.42 9.38 8.44
C VAL A 381 5.53 8.57 7.51
N VAL A 382 4.67 7.70 8.05
CA VAL A 382 3.66 6.96 7.29
C VAL A 382 2.27 7.52 7.52
N GLY A 383 1.94 8.52 6.72
CA GLY A 383 0.58 9.05 6.65
C GLY A 383 -0.40 8.02 6.08
N LYS A 384 -0.88 7.08 6.88
CA LYS A 384 -2.21 6.49 6.66
C LYS A 384 -3.23 7.57 7.06
N LYS A 385 -3.43 8.56 6.18
CA LYS A 385 -4.55 9.48 6.33
C LYS A 385 -5.83 8.68 6.19
N THR A 386 -6.44 8.47 7.35
CA THR A 386 -7.83 8.11 7.63
C THR A 386 -8.64 7.80 6.38
N ALA A 387 -8.99 6.52 6.25
CA ALA A 387 -10.26 6.19 5.63
C ALA A 387 -11.33 7.12 6.25
N ARG A 388 -12.18 7.73 5.41
CA ARG A 388 -13.17 8.73 5.85
C ARG A 388 -14.06 8.14 6.97
N PRO A 389 -14.74 8.96 7.80
CA PRO A 389 -15.59 8.45 8.89
C PRO A 389 -16.56 7.33 8.47
N TYR A 390 -17.07 7.33 7.23
CA TYR A 390 -17.93 6.26 6.72
C TYR A 390 -17.18 4.98 6.27
N GLU A 391 -15.91 5.07 5.83
CA GLU A 391 -15.07 3.90 5.55
C GLU A 391 -14.70 3.21 6.87
N ARG A 392 -14.45 4.00 7.93
CA ARG A 392 -14.36 3.47 9.31
C ARG A 392 -15.64 2.74 9.73
N THR A 393 -16.81 3.24 9.35
CA THR A 393 -18.10 2.60 9.67
C THR A 393 -18.23 1.23 8.99
N LEU A 394 -17.82 1.11 7.72
CA LEU A 394 -17.85 -0.17 6.99
C LEU A 394 -16.80 -1.16 7.50
N ASP A 395 -15.60 -0.69 7.85
CA ASP A 395 -14.58 -1.52 8.49
C ASP A 395 -15.03 -2.04 9.87
N ILE A 396 -15.69 -1.20 10.67
CA ILE A 396 -16.30 -1.61 11.94
C ILE A 396 -17.39 -2.66 11.66
N ALA A 397 -18.24 -2.45 10.65
CA ALA A 397 -19.29 -3.39 10.29
C ALA A 397 -18.73 -4.76 9.87
N GLU A 398 -17.68 -4.81 9.05
CA GLU A 398 -16.99 -6.05 8.67
C GLU A 398 -16.33 -6.75 9.88
N ASN A 399 -15.65 -5.99 10.74
CA ASN A 399 -15.02 -6.54 11.94
C ASN A 399 -16.05 -7.13 12.91
N ARG A 400 -17.20 -6.48 13.07
CA ARG A 400 -18.32 -6.98 13.86
C ARG A 400 -18.90 -8.26 13.26
N LEU A 401 -19.07 -8.28 11.95
CA LEU A 401 -19.58 -9.45 11.22
C LEU A 401 -18.62 -10.64 11.36
N ALA A 402 -17.32 -10.41 11.22
CA ALA A 402 -16.27 -11.41 11.42
C ALA A 402 -16.22 -11.94 12.86
N ALA A 403 -16.54 -11.09 13.85
CA ALA A 403 -16.65 -11.46 15.25
C ALA A 403 -17.97 -12.17 15.61
N GLY A 404 -18.88 -12.38 14.65
CA GLY A 404 -20.19 -12.98 14.87
C GLY A 404 -21.24 -12.03 15.46
N ASP A 405 -20.91 -10.75 15.63
CA ASP A 405 -21.83 -9.69 16.08
C ASP A 405 -22.67 -9.19 14.88
N VAL A 406 -23.65 -10.01 14.48
CA VAL A 406 -24.52 -9.73 13.32
C VAL A 406 -25.34 -8.46 13.51
N THR A 407 -25.79 -8.18 14.74
CA THR A 407 -26.56 -6.98 15.06
C THR A 407 -25.70 -5.73 14.93
N GLY A 408 -24.51 -5.73 15.55
CA GLY A 408 -23.58 -4.60 15.45
C GLY A 408 -23.16 -4.34 14.00
N ALA A 409 -22.84 -5.40 13.24
CA ALA A 409 -22.50 -5.29 11.83
C ALA A 409 -23.62 -4.65 11.01
N ARG A 410 -24.87 -5.06 11.24
CA ARG A 410 -26.04 -4.49 10.56
C ARG A 410 -26.22 -3.00 10.90
N THR A 411 -26.09 -2.63 12.17
CA THR A 411 -26.24 -1.24 12.61
C THR A 411 -25.24 -0.32 11.89
N TYR A 412 -23.96 -0.68 11.91
CA TYR A 412 -22.93 0.15 11.27
C TYR A 412 -23.05 0.16 9.74
N ALA A 413 -23.34 -0.98 9.09
CA ALA A 413 -23.54 -0.98 7.64
C ALA A 413 -24.75 -0.15 7.20
N GLN A 414 -25.84 -0.14 7.98
CA GLN A 414 -26.99 0.72 7.72
C GLN A 414 -26.66 2.19 7.97
N GLU A 415 -25.95 2.51 9.05
CA GLU A 415 -25.47 3.86 9.34
C GLU A 415 -24.61 4.40 8.19
N ALA A 416 -23.73 3.57 7.61
CA ALA A 416 -22.93 3.97 6.46
C ALA A 416 -23.80 4.32 5.23
N LEU A 417 -24.87 3.57 4.97
CA LEU A 417 -25.84 3.90 3.92
C LEU A 417 -26.61 5.19 4.22
N ASP A 418 -27.07 5.34 5.45
CA ASP A 418 -27.85 6.52 5.90
C ASP A 418 -27.00 7.80 5.85
N GLN A 419 -25.69 7.67 6.05
CA GLN A 419 -24.71 8.76 5.91
C GLN A 419 -24.17 8.95 4.49
N HIS A 420 -24.78 8.31 3.49
CA HIS A 420 -24.40 8.41 2.08
C HIS A 420 -22.92 8.07 1.83
N THR A 421 -22.48 6.90 2.32
CA THR A 421 -21.15 6.34 2.03
C THR A 421 -20.81 6.40 0.54
N ALA A 422 -19.52 6.60 0.23
CA ALA A 422 -19.03 6.53 -1.15
C ALA A 422 -18.93 5.09 -1.68
N ASP A 423 -19.02 4.08 -0.80
CA ASP A 423 -19.12 2.66 -1.20
C ASP A 423 -20.42 2.02 -0.69
N PRO A 424 -21.56 2.38 -1.30
CA PRO A 424 -22.86 1.82 -0.92
C PRO A 424 -23.02 0.36 -1.36
N GLY A 425 -22.23 -0.10 -2.35
CA GLY A 425 -22.19 -1.50 -2.77
C GLY A 425 -21.63 -2.42 -1.69
N HIS A 426 -20.54 -2.00 -1.03
CA HIS A 426 -19.95 -2.72 0.10
C HIS A 426 -20.87 -2.74 1.32
N ALA A 427 -21.50 -1.61 1.63
CA ALA A 427 -22.49 -1.54 2.70
C ALA A 427 -23.65 -2.54 2.48
N ALA A 428 -24.20 -2.57 1.26
CA ALA A 428 -25.21 -3.54 0.88
C ALA A 428 -24.70 -4.99 1.00
N PHE A 429 -23.44 -5.26 0.64
CA PHE A 429 -22.87 -6.59 0.70
C PHE A 429 -22.77 -7.11 2.14
N ILE A 430 -22.36 -6.24 3.08
CA ILE A 430 -22.33 -6.56 4.51
C ILE A 430 -23.75 -6.85 5.02
N LEU A 431 -24.73 -6.01 4.67
CA LEU A 431 -26.13 -6.19 5.06
C LEU A 431 -26.71 -7.52 4.52
N ALA A 432 -26.36 -7.89 3.29
CA ALA A 432 -26.76 -9.17 2.69
C ALA A 432 -26.20 -10.37 3.48
N ARG A 433 -24.92 -10.33 3.86
CA ARG A 433 -24.28 -11.37 4.68
C ARG A 433 -24.88 -11.44 6.09
N CYS A 434 -25.19 -10.30 6.71
CA CYS A 434 -25.91 -10.26 7.98
C CYS A 434 -27.31 -10.92 7.88
N ALA A 435 -28.02 -10.72 6.77
CA ALA A 435 -29.32 -11.32 6.52
C ALA A 435 -29.22 -12.85 6.36
N ILE A 436 -28.21 -13.36 5.62
CA ILE A 436 -27.92 -14.80 5.52
C ILE A 436 -27.69 -15.44 6.89
N LEU A 437 -26.86 -14.81 7.72
CA LEU A 437 -26.57 -15.33 9.07
C LEU A 437 -27.79 -15.30 9.99
N SER A 438 -28.75 -14.42 9.72
CA SER A 438 -30.02 -14.34 10.44
C SER A 438 -31.11 -15.28 9.89
N GLY A 439 -30.83 -16.01 8.80
CA GLY A 439 -31.81 -16.86 8.11
C GLY A 439 -32.81 -16.10 7.24
N ASP A 440 -32.62 -14.81 6.99
CA ASP A 440 -33.50 -13.97 6.17
C ASP A 440 -33.02 -13.96 4.71
N THR A 441 -33.47 -14.95 3.95
CA THR A 441 -33.06 -15.13 2.56
C THR A 441 -33.66 -14.11 1.60
N GLU A 442 -34.82 -13.51 1.92
CA GLU A 442 -35.43 -12.47 1.07
C GLU A 442 -34.63 -11.17 1.16
N THR A 443 -34.33 -10.72 2.38
CA THR A 443 -33.51 -9.53 2.60
C THR A 443 -32.11 -9.72 2.05
N ALA A 444 -31.52 -10.91 2.21
CA ALA A 444 -30.23 -11.24 1.61
C ALA A 444 -30.26 -11.08 0.08
N ARG A 445 -31.28 -11.63 -0.60
CA ARG A 445 -31.41 -11.49 -2.06
C ARG A 445 -31.51 -10.03 -2.50
N LYS A 446 -32.31 -9.23 -1.79
CA LYS A 446 -32.44 -7.78 -2.07
C LYS A 446 -31.09 -7.09 -2.02
N TYR A 447 -30.35 -7.25 -0.92
CA TYR A 447 -29.08 -6.55 -0.75
C TYR A 447 -27.97 -7.09 -1.66
N PHE A 448 -27.93 -8.40 -1.98
CA PHE A 448 -26.98 -8.91 -2.98
C PHE A 448 -27.24 -8.36 -4.38
N ASN A 449 -28.51 -8.17 -4.78
CA ASN A 449 -28.82 -7.49 -6.03
C ASN A 449 -28.38 -6.02 -6.01
N GLN A 450 -28.61 -5.31 -4.90
CA GLN A 450 -28.11 -3.94 -4.75
C GLN A 450 -26.58 -3.86 -4.81
N THR A 451 -25.87 -4.81 -4.20
CA THR A 451 -24.42 -4.93 -4.36
C THR A 451 -24.03 -5.13 -5.82
N ILE A 452 -24.71 -5.98 -6.59
CA ILE A 452 -24.40 -6.19 -8.01
C ILE A 452 -24.61 -4.90 -8.83
N GLU A 453 -25.63 -4.11 -8.49
CA GLU A 453 -25.94 -2.84 -9.17
C GLU A 453 -24.96 -1.72 -8.81
N MET A 454 -24.43 -1.72 -7.60
CA MET A 454 -23.73 -0.56 -7.00
C MET A 454 -22.23 -0.81 -6.75
N ALA A 455 -21.81 -2.05 -6.59
CA ALA A 455 -20.44 -2.38 -6.23
C ALA A 455 -19.52 -2.28 -7.45
N SER A 456 -18.38 -1.65 -7.21
CA SER A 456 -17.33 -1.51 -8.20
C SER A 456 -16.39 -2.72 -8.16
N GLU A 457 -16.13 -3.34 -7.01
CA GLU A 457 -15.17 -4.45 -6.85
C GLU A 457 -15.65 -5.76 -7.54
N PRO A 458 -14.90 -6.32 -8.51
CA PRO A 458 -15.25 -7.55 -9.22
C PRO A 458 -15.54 -8.75 -8.32
N ARG A 459 -14.80 -8.91 -7.22
CA ARG A 459 -15.03 -10.01 -6.28
C ARG A 459 -16.34 -9.87 -5.55
N MET A 460 -16.69 -8.68 -5.12
CA MET A 460 -17.92 -8.45 -4.38
C MET A 460 -19.13 -8.77 -5.26
N VAL A 461 -19.08 -8.38 -6.53
CA VAL A 461 -20.07 -8.77 -7.56
C VAL A 461 -20.08 -10.29 -7.75
N ALA A 462 -18.91 -10.92 -7.92
CA ALA A 462 -18.80 -12.37 -8.11
C ALA A 462 -19.37 -13.17 -6.93
N TRP A 463 -19.03 -12.78 -5.70
CA TRP A 463 -19.52 -13.44 -4.48
C TRP A 463 -21.00 -13.17 -4.22
N SER A 464 -21.51 -11.99 -4.59
CA SER A 464 -22.96 -11.71 -4.55
C SER A 464 -23.72 -12.67 -5.46
N HIS A 465 -23.22 -12.89 -6.68
CA HIS A 465 -23.75 -13.92 -7.57
C HIS A 465 -23.61 -15.34 -7.00
N ILE A 466 -22.48 -15.71 -6.41
CA ILE A 466 -22.32 -17.03 -5.76
C ILE A 466 -23.35 -17.22 -4.64
N TYR A 467 -23.54 -16.22 -3.77
CA TYR A 467 -24.51 -16.32 -2.68
C TYR A 467 -25.95 -16.39 -3.19
N LEU A 468 -26.31 -15.60 -4.21
CA LEU A 468 -27.62 -15.72 -4.87
C LEU A 468 -27.82 -17.12 -5.45
N GLY A 469 -26.79 -17.68 -6.11
CA GLY A 469 -26.82 -19.05 -6.62
C GLY A 469 -27.11 -20.08 -5.53
N ARG A 470 -26.45 -19.94 -4.37
CA ARG A 470 -26.68 -20.82 -3.21
C ARG A 470 -28.08 -20.69 -2.63
N ILE A 471 -28.62 -19.47 -2.55
CA ILE A 471 -29.99 -19.23 -2.09
C ILE A 471 -30.99 -19.91 -3.04
N PHE A 472 -30.79 -19.78 -4.35
CA PHE A 472 -31.67 -20.41 -5.34
C PHE A 472 -31.59 -21.94 -5.35
N ASP A 473 -30.39 -22.52 -5.17
CA ASP A 473 -30.24 -23.96 -4.98
C ASP A 473 -31.00 -24.45 -3.74
N MET A 474 -30.93 -23.72 -2.62
CA MET A 474 -31.67 -24.03 -1.40
C MET A 474 -33.20 -23.89 -1.57
N GLN A 475 -33.65 -23.14 -2.58
CA GLN A 475 -35.06 -22.97 -2.94
C GLN A 475 -35.48 -23.91 -4.07
N GLU A 476 -34.63 -24.88 -4.44
CA GLU A 476 -34.84 -25.82 -5.54
C GLU A 476 -35.02 -25.14 -6.93
N GLN A 477 -34.57 -23.89 -7.06
CA GLN A 477 -34.62 -23.10 -8.29
C GLN A 477 -33.31 -23.20 -9.08
N ARG A 478 -32.98 -24.42 -9.51
CA ARG A 478 -31.66 -24.75 -10.07
C ARG A 478 -31.27 -23.91 -11.29
N ASP A 479 -32.20 -23.63 -12.20
CA ASP A 479 -31.89 -22.87 -13.41
C ASP A 479 -31.46 -21.43 -13.11
N GLN A 480 -32.07 -20.81 -12.09
CA GLN A 480 -31.69 -19.48 -11.62
C GLN A 480 -30.32 -19.54 -10.92
N ALA A 481 -30.09 -20.59 -10.13
CA ALA A 481 -28.81 -20.80 -9.46
C ALA A 481 -27.65 -20.91 -10.46
N ILE A 482 -27.80 -21.73 -11.51
CA ILE A 482 -26.81 -21.89 -12.58
C ILE A 482 -26.54 -20.56 -13.29
N THR A 483 -27.58 -19.76 -13.54
CA THR A 483 -27.42 -18.43 -14.17
C THR A 483 -26.52 -17.54 -13.33
N HIS A 484 -26.70 -17.52 -12.01
CA HIS A 484 -25.85 -16.74 -11.12
C HIS A 484 -24.42 -17.28 -11.01
N TYR A 485 -24.21 -18.61 -10.95
CA TYR A 485 -22.84 -19.14 -10.93
C TYR A 485 -22.06 -18.82 -12.22
N ARG A 486 -22.73 -18.82 -13.38
CA ARG A 486 -22.12 -18.35 -14.64
C ARG A 486 -21.79 -16.86 -14.57
N ALA A 487 -22.70 -16.04 -14.06
CA ALA A 487 -22.47 -14.61 -13.89
C ALA A 487 -21.29 -14.33 -12.94
N ALA A 488 -21.10 -15.13 -11.90
CA ALA A 488 -19.95 -15.02 -11.00
C ALA A 488 -18.60 -15.25 -11.71
N LEU A 489 -18.52 -16.21 -12.63
CA LEU A 489 -17.30 -16.43 -13.43
C LEU A 489 -17.04 -15.30 -14.43
N SER A 490 -18.10 -14.63 -14.88
CA SER A 490 -18.01 -13.49 -15.80
C SER A 490 -17.79 -12.14 -15.09
N ALA A 491 -17.84 -12.09 -13.76
CA ALA A 491 -17.75 -10.85 -12.99
C ALA A 491 -16.34 -10.25 -12.91
N GLY A 492 -15.31 -10.94 -13.42
CA GLY A 492 -13.95 -10.40 -13.57
C GLY A 492 -13.01 -10.60 -12.37
N ASP A 493 -13.41 -11.36 -11.35
CA ASP A 493 -12.50 -11.71 -10.23
C ASP A 493 -11.60 -12.90 -10.60
N ALA A 494 -10.28 -12.68 -10.62
CA ALA A 494 -9.29 -13.68 -11.03
C ALA A 494 -8.86 -14.65 -9.90
N ARG A 495 -9.41 -14.51 -8.70
CA ARG A 495 -8.99 -15.27 -7.52
C ARG A 495 -9.44 -16.74 -7.58
N PRO A 496 -8.57 -17.71 -7.20
CA PRO A 496 -8.88 -19.13 -7.33
C PRO A 496 -10.12 -19.59 -6.53
N ASP A 497 -10.38 -18.98 -5.39
CA ASP A 497 -11.46 -19.38 -4.49
C ASP A 497 -12.85 -19.02 -5.06
N THR A 498 -12.99 -17.83 -5.65
CA THR A 498 -14.19 -17.40 -6.37
C THR A 498 -14.48 -18.33 -7.54
N LYS A 499 -13.46 -18.62 -8.35
CA LYS A 499 -13.57 -19.54 -9.48
C LYS A 499 -14.01 -20.94 -9.02
N THR A 500 -13.32 -21.49 -8.02
CA THR A 500 -13.63 -22.81 -7.47
C THR A 500 -15.06 -22.87 -6.91
N ALA A 501 -15.50 -21.83 -6.20
CA ALA A 501 -16.84 -21.77 -5.62
C ALA A 501 -17.94 -21.71 -6.70
N ALA A 502 -17.73 -20.94 -7.76
CA ALA A 502 -18.68 -20.83 -8.86
C ALA A 502 -18.71 -22.11 -9.73
N GLU A 503 -17.54 -22.67 -10.08
CA GLU A 503 -17.44 -23.94 -10.83
C GLU A 503 -18.11 -25.09 -10.07
N ARG A 504 -17.86 -25.21 -8.75
CA ARG A 504 -18.55 -26.20 -7.92
C ARG A 504 -20.06 -26.00 -7.92
N GLY A 505 -20.53 -24.75 -7.87
CA GLY A 505 -21.95 -24.42 -7.95
C GLY A 505 -22.58 -24.81 -9.29
N LEU A 506 -21.83 -24.75 -10.40
CA LEU A 506 -22.28 -25.23 -11.71
C LEU A 506 -22.39 -26.76 -11.76
N GLU A 507 -21.43 -27.45 -11.16
CA GLU A 507 -21.41 -28.92 -11.15
C GLU A 507 -22.50 -29.52 -10.27
N GLN A 508 -22.72 -28.96 -9.07
CA GLN A 508 -23.63 -29.52 -8.08
C GLN A 508 -24.45 -28.44 -7.36
N PRO A 509 -25.73 -28.70 -7.02
CA PRO A 509 -26.51 -27.81 -6.18
C PRO A 509 -25.85 -27.61 -4.81
N TYR A 510 -25.83 -26.37 -4.34
CA TYR A 510 -25.35 -26.07 -3.00
C TYR A 510 -26.26 -26.73 -1.94
N GLN A 511 -25.64 -27.48 -1.03
CA GLN A 511 -26.29 -28.04 0.14
C GLN A 511 -25.57 -27.52 1.40
N PRO A 512 -26.28 -26.87 2.34
CA PRO A 512 -25.66 -26.45 3.59
C PRO A 512 -25.21 -27.67 4.40
N ALA A 513 -24.08 -27.57 5.08
CA ALA A 513 -23.62 -28.64 5.96
C ALA A 513 -24.69 -28.94 7.03
N PRO A 514 -24.89 -30.22 7.41
CA PRO A 514 -25.82 -30.56 8.47
C PRO A 514 -25.43 -29.80 9.76
N ARG A 515 -26.39 -29.09 10.36
CA ARG A 515 -26.19 -28.40 11.63
C ARG A 515 -25.71 -29.43 12.67
N ARG A 516 -24.52 -29.25 13.22
CA ARG A 516 -24.03 -30.00 14.38
C ARG A 516 -24.60 -29.43 15.67
#